data_AF-A0A0U5MIZ2-F1
#
_entry.id   AF-A0A0U5MIZ2-F1
#
_cell.length_a   1.000
_cell.length_b   1.000
_cell.length_c   1.000
_cell.angle_alpha   90.00
_cell.angle_beta   90.00
_cell.angle_gamma   90.00
#
_symmetry.space_group_name_H-M   'P 1'
#
loop_
_entity.id
_entity.type
_entity.pdbx_description
1 polymer ?
#
loop_
_entity_poly.entity_id
_entity_poly.type
_entity_poly.pdbx_seq_one_letter_code
_entity_poly.pdbx_strand_id
1 'polypeptide(L)' 'MTRAVKDALNAVGIQLHDHVVVGRKGHASFKAMGLL' A
#
# COMPACT_ATOMS: atom_id res chain seq x y z
N MET A 1 -7.94 1.84 -5.88
CA MET A 1 -7.72 0.48 -5.36
C MET A 1 -7.04 0.48 -3.99
N THR A 2 -5.83 1.05 -3.83
CA THR A 2 -5.08 1.07 -2.54
C THR A 2 -5.88 1.50 -1.31
N ARG A 3 -6.64 2.60 -1.41
CA ARG A 3 -7.50 3.08 -0.31
C ARG A 3 -8.59 2.08 0.07
N ALA A 4 -9.30 1.52 -0.90
CA ALA A 4 -10.33 0.51 -0.66
C ALA A 4 -9.77 -0.75 0.04
N VAL A 5 -8.56 -1.19 -0.32
CA VAL A 5 -7.89 -2.31 0.36
C VAL A 5 -7.50 -1.93 1.79
N LYS A 6 -6.95 -0.72 2.01
CA LYS A 6 -6.63 -0.20 3.35
C LYS A 6 -7.88 -0.19 4.24
N ASP A 7 -8.99 0.31 3.73
CA ASP A 7 -10.25 0.39 4.47
C ASP A 7 -10.79 -1.00 4.82
N ALA A 8 -10.73 -1.95 3.87
CA ALA A 8 -11.14 -3.33 4.11
C ALA A 8 -10.27 -4.05 5.18
N LEU A 9 -8.95 -3.84 5.15
CA LEU A 9 -8.04 -4.43 6.13
C LEU A 9 -8.21 -3.81 7.53
N ASN A 10 -8.45 -2.49 7.59
CA ASN A 10 -8.74 -1.80 8.86
C ASN A 10 -9.98 -2.37 9.54
N ALA A 11 -11.03 -2.70 8.79
CA ALA A 11 -12.27 -3.26 9.33
C ALA A 11 -12.09 -4.60 10.06
N VAL A 12 -11.01 -5.34 9.73
CA VAL A 12 -10.68 -6.63 10.35
C VAL A 12 -9.43 -6.55 11.24
N GLY A 13 -8.96 -5.35 11.56
CA GLY A 13 -7.81 -5.13 12.44
C GLY A 13 -6.46 -5.51 11.82
N ILE A 14 -6.36 -5.53 10.49
CA ILE A 14 -5.11 -5.81 9.77
C ILE A 14 -4.51 -4.51 9.25
N GLN A 15 -3.21 -4.32 9.48
CA GLN A 15 -2.50 -3.14 8.99
C GLN A 15 -1.97 -3.35 7.56
N LEU A 16 -2.25 -2.39 6.66
CA LEU A 16 -1.55 -2.29 5.37
C LEU A 16 -0.22 -1.56 5.58
N HIS A 17 0.90 -2.28 5.52
CA HIS A 17 2.22 -1.69 5.76
C HIS A 17 2.75 -0.85 4.60
N ASP A 18 2.49 -1.28 3.36
CA ASP A 18 2.88 -0.55 2.15
C ASP A 18 2.11 -1.05 0.92
N HIS A 19 2.10 -0.24 -0.12
CA HIS A 19 1.78 -0.67 -1.48
C HIS A 19 3.02 -0.45 -2.34
N VAL A 20 3.65 -1.55 -2.73
CA VAL A 20 4.88 -1.51 -3.53
C VAL A 20 4.56 -1.87 -4.97
N VAL A 21 4.85 -0.95 -5.89
CA VAL A 21 4.76 -1.20 -7.33
C VAL A 21 6.14 -1.62 -7.83
N VAL A 22 6.26 -2.83 -8.38
CA VAL A 22 7.52 -3.40 -8.87
C VAL A 22 7.57 -3.37 -10.39
N GLY A 23 8.69 -2.93 -10.96
CA GLY A 23 8.95 -2.90 -12.40
C GLY A 23 10.30 -3.54 -12.74
N ARG A 24 10.67 -3.52 -14.03
CA ARG A 24 11.88 -4.19 -14.55
C ARG A 24 13.18 -3.73 -13.88
N LYS A 25 13.27 -2.47 -13.44
CA LYS A 25 14.47 -1.86 -12.84
C LYS A 25 14.20 -1.21 -11.49
N GLY A 26 13.43 -1.86 -10.63
CA GLY A 26 13.24 -1.42 -9.24
C GLY A 26 11.78 -1.36 -8.82
N HIS A 27 11.50 -0.57 -7.79
CA HIS A 27 10.17 -0.45 -7.18
C HIS A 27 9.88 0.95 -6.66
N ALA A 28 8.60 1.27 -6.52
CA ALA A 28 8.10 2.48 -5.84
C ALA A 28 7.28 2.09 -4.61
N SER A 29 7.58 2.71 -3.48
CA SER A 29 6.85 2.53 -2.21
C SER A 29 5.85 3.68 -2.03
N PHE A 30 4.57 3.37 -1.90
CA PHE A 30 3.56 4.38 -1.66
C PHE A 30 3.73 5.02 -0.27
N LYS A 31 4.14 4.25 0.74
CA LYS A 31 4.48 4.77 2.05
C LYS A 31 5.62 5.79 1.98
N ALA A 32 6.72 5.46 1.31
CA ALA A 32 7.87 6.37 1.18
C ALA A 32 7.52 7.65 0.41
N MET A 33 6.57 7.56 -0.53
CA MET A 33 6.07 8.71 -1.29
C MET A 33 4.97 9.51 -0.56
N GLY A 34 4.52 9.09 0.64
CA GLY A 34 3.44 9.75 1.37
C GLY A 34 2.05 9.55 0.77
N LEU A 35 1.85 8.47 0.01
CA LEU A 35 0.60 8.15 -0.69
C LEU A 35 -0.30 7.13 0.03
N LEU A 36 0.16 6.59 1.17
CA LEU A 36 -0.51 5.52 1.93
C LEU A 36 -1.30 6.05 3.14
#